data_AF-A0A0A1TI46-F1
#
_entry.id   AF-A0A0A1TI46-F1
#
_cell.length_a   1.000
_cell.length_b   1.000
_cell.length_c   1.000
_cell.angle_alpha   90.00
_cell.angle_beta   90.00
_cell.angle_gamma   90.00
#
_symmetry.space_group_name_H-M   'P 1'
#
loop_
_entity.id
_entity.type
_entity.pdbx_description
1 polymer ?
#
loop_
_entity_poly.entity_id
_entity_poly.type
_entity_poly.pdbx_seq_one_letter_code
_entity_poly.pdbx_strand_id
1 'polypeptide(L)'
;MRYQILENLDASKLSEIQVMIGRVIDFEDSAFDTKVSVKSGIDEHLDDLKRFFGGLEDFLTKIVNSVRDTLPVMMRQAVQSCLFVPQVGFLLAINENTEEQTQFEHNPEWKMFFKANECVMYKNEHMRELDARFGDLHSEINGMCLQ
;
A
#
# COMPACT_ATOMS: atom_id res chain seq x y z
N MET A 1 -31.85 20.49 -29.75
CA MET A 1 -31.54 19.74 -28.50
C MET A 1 -30.25 20.20 -27.79
N ARG A 2 -29.54 21.26 -28.24
CA ARG A 2 -28.28 21.73 -27.62
C ARG A 2 -28.44 22.97 -26.70
N TYR A 3 -29.65 23.54 -26.60
CA TYR A 3 -29.90 24.82 -25.93
C TYR A 3 -30.72 24.74 -24.63
N GLN A 4 -31.45 23.64 -24.37
CA GLN A 4 -32.33 23.53 -23.19
C GLN A 4 -31.59 23.24 -21.86
N ILE A 5 -30.34 22.78 -21.93
CA ILE A 5 -29.53 22.48 -20.73
C ILE A 5 -29.06 23.78 -20.05
N LEU A 6 -28.80 24.84 -20.83
CA LEU A 6 -28.28 26.10 -20.32
C LEU A 6 -29.37 27.00 -19.71
N GLU A 7 -30.61 26.92 -20.20
CA GLU A 7 -31.72 27.77 -19.70
C GLU A 7 -32.18 27.44 -18.28
N ASN A 8 -31.88 26.23 -17.79
CA ASN A 8 -32.24 25.79 -16.44
C ASN A 8 -31.01 25.64 -15.52
N LEU A 9 -29.82 26.02 -15.99
CA LEU A 9 -28.59 25.93 -15.23
C LEU A 9 -28.43 27.19 -14.37
N ASP A 10 -28.79 27.08 -13.10
CA ASP A 10 -28.58 28.16 -12.14
C ASP A 10 -27.09 28.27 -11.80
N ALA A 11 -26.44 29.31 -12.35
CA ALA A 11 -25.02 29.58 -12.15
C ALA A 11 -24.66 29.74 -10.66
N SER A 12 -25.58 30.23 -9.84
CA SER A 12 -25.36 30.40 -8.39
C SER A 12 -25.28 29.04 -7.70
N LYS A 13 -26.21 28.13 -8.03
CA LYS A 13 -26.18 26.75 -7.52
C LYS A 13 -24.96 25.98 -7.99
N LEU A 14 -24.53 26.20 -9.23
CA LEU A 14 -23.31 25.58 -9.75
C LEU A 14 -22.07 26.09 -9.00
N SER A 15 -22.01 27.39 -8.68
CA SER A 15 -20.93 27.97 -7.89
C SER A 15 -20.92 27.43 -6.45
N GLU A 16 -22.09 27.26 -5.82
CA GLU A 16 -22.19 26.64 -4.49
C GLU A 16 -21.67 25.19 -4.50
N ILE A 17 -22.05 24.41 -5.51
CA ILE A 17 -21.55 23.05 -5.70
C ILE A 17 -20.04 23.05 -5.92
N GLN A 18 -19.51 23.95 -6.75
CA GLN A 18 -18.07 24.09 -6.98
C GLN A 18 -17.33 24.35 -5.66
N VAL A 19 -17.83 25.25 -4.82
CA VAL A 19 -17.24 25.56 -3.51
C VAL A 19 -17.29 24.35 -2.58
N MET A 20 -18.40 23.60 -2.55
CA MET A 20 -18.52 22.38 -1.74
C MET A 20 -17.51 21.31 -2.17
N ILE A 21 -17.41 21.05 -3.47
CA ILE A 21 -16.46 20.08 -4.03
C ILE A 21 -15.02 20.51 -3.70
N GLY A 22 -14.69 21.79 -3.90
CA GLY A 22 -13.34 22.30 -3.64
C GLY A 22 -12.93 22.35 -2.17
N ARG A 23 -13.88 22.21 -1.23
CA ARG A 23 -13.57 22.04 0.21
C ARG A 23 -13.16 20.62 0.57
N VAL A 24 -13.61 19.64 -0.20
CA VAL A 24 -13.39 18.21 0.08
C VAL A 24 -12.24 17.66 -0.75
N ILE A 25 -12.19 18.00 -2.05
CA ILE A 25 -11.21 17.43 -2.98
C ILE A 25 -9.88 18.19 -2.90
N ASP A 26 -8.80 17.43 -2.79
CA ASP A 26 -7.43 17.89 -2.99
C ASP A 26 -7.08 17.75 -4.47
N PHE A 27 -7.30 18.81 -5.25
CA PHE A 27 -7.04 18.78 -6.69
C PHE A 27 -5.56 18.70 -7.05
N GLU A 28 -4.66 19.12 -6.16
CA GLU A 28 -3.22 19.03 -6.42
C GLU A 28 -2.77 17.58 -6.28
N ASP A 29 -3.13 16.93 -5.18
CA ASP A 29 -2.80 15.52 -4.93
C ASP A 29 -3.51 14.59 -5.94
N SER A 30 -4.78 14.91 -6.28
CA SER A 30 -5.54 14.19 -7.32
C SER A 30 -4.96 14.34 -8.73
N ALA A 31 -4.03 15.29 -8.97
CA ALA A 31 -3.37 15.43 -10.27
C ALA A 31 -2.16 14.50 -10.41
N PHE A 32 -1.58 14.05 -9.28
CA PHE A 32 -0.42 13.16 -9.26
C PHE A 32 -0.82 11.69 -9.19
N ASP A 33 -1.94 11.38 -8.55
CA ASP A 33 -2.51 10.03 -8.49
C ASP A 33 -3.65 9.88 -9.50
N THR A 34 -3.94 8.65 -9.96
CA THR A 34 -5.08 8.38 -10.86
C THR A 34 -6.44 8.45 -10.15
N LYS A 35 -6.48 8.88 -8.89
CA LYS A 35 -7.64 8.87 -8.00
C LYS A 35 -7.92 10.25 -7.43
N VAL A 36 -9.20 10.51 -7.15
CA VAL A 36 -9.62 11.71 -6.43
C VAL A 36 -9.19 11.57 -4.97
N SER A 37 -8.31 12.48 -4.53
CA SER A 37 -7.81 12.57 -3.17
C SER A 37 -8.65 13.56 -2.35
N VAL A 38 -8.95 13.20 -1.10
CA VAL A 38 -9.64 14.07 -0.14
C VAL A 38 -8.59 14.85 0.66
N LYS A 39 -8.88 16.14 0.91
CA LYS A 39 -8.04 17.04 1.71
C LYS A 39 -7.87 16.56 3.14
N SER A 40 -6.71 16.81 3.72
CA SER A 40 -6.48 16.53 5.14
C SER A 40 -7.40 17.32 6.06
N GLY A 41 -7.79 16.68 7.16
CA GLY A 41 -8.71 17.18 8.18
C GLY A 41 -10.19 17.00 7.83
N ILE A 42 -10.52 16.41 6.67
CA ILE A 42 -11.90 16.11 6.29
C ILE A 42 -12.32 14.73 6.78
N ASP A 43 -11.42 13.75 6.73
CA ASP A 43 -11.62 12.39 7.22
C ASP A 43 -10.38 11.95 8.00
N GLU A 44 -10.50 11.95 9.33
CA GLU A 44 -9.39 11.60 10.24
C GLU A 44 -8.88 10.17 10.01
N HIS A 45 -9.75 9.25 9.63
CA HIS A 45 -9.38 7.86 9.38
C HIS A 45 -8.59 7.74 8.07
N LEU A 46 -9.02 8.42 7.01
CA LEU A 46 -8.26 8.51 5.76
C LEU A 46 -6.89 9.16 5.97
N ASP A 47 -6.81 10.20 6.80
CA ASP A 47 -5.54 10.85 7.15
C ASP A 47 -4.60 9.91 7.90
N ASP A 48 -5.12 9.13 8.86
CA ASP A 48 -4.34 8.12 9.58
C ASP A 48 -3.82 7.03 8.64
N LEU A 49 -4.64 6.60 7.67
CA LEU A 49 -4.24 5.66 6.63
C LEU A 49 -3.15 6.27 5.72
N LYS A 50 -3.33 7.49 5.22
CA LYS A 50 -2.31 8.19 4.41
C LYS A 50 -0.99 8.32 5.16
N ARG A 51 -1.03 8.65 6.45
CA ARG A 51 0.16 8.75 7.32
C ARG A 51 0.85 7.39 7.48
N PHE A 52 0.09 6.31 7.63
CA PHE A 52 0.65 4.96 7.69
C PHE A 52 1.38 4.59 6.39
N PHE A 53 0.74 4.80 5.24
CA PHE A 53 1.36 4.51 3.93
C PHE A 53 2.57 5.42 3.65
N GLY A 54 2.54 6.68 4.07
CA GLY A 54 3.70 7.57 4.00
C GLY A 54 4.90 7.10 4.83
N GLY A 55 4.67 6.34 5.90
CA GLY A 55 5.72 5.71 6.72
C GLY A 55 6.04 4.26 6.34
N LEU A 56 5.39 3.72 5.32
CA LEU A 56 5.46 2.28 5.00
C LEU A 56 6.86 1.86 4.54
N GLU A 57 7.56 2.67 3.76
CA GLU A 57 8.92 2.32 3.30
C GLU A 57 9.90 2.18 4.46
N ASP A 58 9.89 3.12 5.41
CA ASP A 58 10.69 3.05 6.63
C ASP A 58 10.32 1.84 7.48
N PHE A 59 9.02 1.52 7.55
CA PHE A 59 8.52 0.36 8.25
C PHE A 59 8.98 -0.97 7.63
N LEU A 60 8.88 -1.10 6.31
CA LEU A 60 9.36 -2.26 5.55
C LEU A 60 10.87 -2.45 5.73
N THR A 61 11.63 -1.35 5.74
CA THR A 61 13.08 -1.38 6.00
C THR A 61 13.39 -1.91 7.40
N LYS A 62 12.64 -1.49 8.42
CA LYS A 62 12.77 -2.01 9.79
C LYS A 62 12.45 -3.50 9.88
N ILE A 63 11.42 -3.96 9.16
CA ILE A 63 11.08 -5.38 9.08
C ILE A 63 12.24 -6.18 8.49
N VAL A 64 12.84 -5.73 7.39
CA VAL A 64 14.00 -6.41 6.77
C VAL A 64 15.15 -6.56 7.77
N ASN A 65 15.49 -5.48 8.49
CA ASN A 65 16.56 -5.51 9.47
C ASN A 65 16.24 -6.46 10.64
N SER A 66 15.02 -6.39 11.17
CA SER A 66 14.57 -7.31 12.23
C SER A 66 14.64 -8.77 11.79
N VAL A 67 14.21 -9.09 10.56
CA VAL A 67 14.29 -10.44 10.02
C VAL A 67 15.75 -10.89 9.90
N ARG A 68 16.63 -10.04 9.36
CA ARG A 68 18.06 -10.34 9.24
C ARG A 68 18.70 -10.61 10.60
N ASP A 69 18.32 -9.89 11.65
CA ASP A 69 18.87 -10.09 12.99
C ASP A 69 18.50 -11.46 13.58
N THR A 70 17.29 -11.95 13.28
CA THR A 70 16.83 -13.28 13.72
C THR A 70 17.44 -14.44 12.93
N LEU A 71 17.91 -14.17 11.71
CA LEU A 71 18.46 -15.20 10.83
C LEU A 71 19.94 -15.51 11.14
N PRO A 72 20.38 -16.75 10.87
CA PRO A 72 21.80 -17.09 10.84
C PRO A 72 22.57 -16.20 9.86
N VAL A 73 23.82 -15.86 10.18
CA VAL A 73 24.67 -14.92 9.42
C VAL A 73 24.68 -15.21 7.92
N MET A 74 24.74 -16.50 7.56
CA MET A 74 24.79 -16.98 6.18
C MET A 74 23.54 -16.58 5.38
N MET A 75 22.36 -16.60 6.01
CA MET A 75 21.08 -16.34 5.34
C MET A 75 20.74 -14.84 5.24
N ARG A 76 21.42 -13.98 6.01
CA ARG A 76 21.07 -12.55 6.11
C ARG A 76 21.22 -11.81 4.78
N GLN A 77 22.22 -12.17 3.99
CA GLN A 77 22.53 -11.53 2.72
C GLN A 77 21.53 -11.88 1.62
N ALA A 78 20.82 -13.00 1.77
CA ALA A 78 19.83 -13.44 0.80
C ALA A 78 18.52 -12.63 0.87
N VAL A 79 18.20 -12.06 2.05
CA VAL A 79 17.04 -11.19 2.22
C VAL A 79 17.30 -9.85 1.53
N GLN A 80 16.62 -9.58 0.43
CA GLN A 80 16.82 -8.37 -0.36
C GLN A 80 15.94 -7.22 0.15
N SER A 81 14.64 -7.45 0.27
CA SER A 81 13.65 -6.43 0.67
C SER A 81 12.41 -7.05 1.29
N CYS A 82 11.54 -6.19 1.84
CA CYS A 82 10.19 -6.55 2.25
C CYS A 82 9.21 -5.71 1.44
N LEU A 83 8.16 -6.34 0.93
CA LEU A 83 7.18 -5.73 0.05
C LEU A 83 5.81 -5.82 0.71
N PHE A 84 5.02 -4.76 0.57
CA PHE A 84 3.58 -4.81 0.80
C PHE A 84 2.87 -4.87 -0.55
N VAL A 85 2.17 -5.97 -0.81
CA VAL A 85 1.41 -6.16 -2.06
C VAL A 85 -0.09 -6.10 -1.74
N PRO A 86 -0.83 -5.13 -2.29
CA PRO A 86 -2.30 -5.08 -2.20
C PRO A 86 -2.98 -6.44 -2.36
N GLN A 87 -3.93 -6.78 -1.48
CA GLN A 87 -4.68 -8.06 -1.46
C GLN A 87 -3.86 -9.33 -1.17
N VAL A 88 -2.54 -9.25 -1.22
CA VAL A 88 -1.63 -10.36 -0.92
C VAL A 88 -1.03 -10.20 0.48
N GLY A 89 -0.67 -8.99 0.88
CA GLY A 89 -0.06 -8.67 2.17
C GLY A 89 1.47 -8.49 2.11
N PHE A 90 2.13 -8.69 3.23
CA PHE A 90 3.58 -8.56 3.40
C PHE A 90 4.32 -9.79 2.89
N LEU A 91 5.43 -9.56 2.18
CA LEU A 91 6.28 -10.58 1.58
C LEU A 91 7.75 -10.24 1.81
N LEU A 92 8.58 -11.27 1.97
CA LEU A 92 10.04 -11.13 1.97
C LEU A 92 10.60 -11.57 0.62
N ALA A 93 11.33 -10.68 -0.03
CA ALA A 93 12.03 -10.95 -1.28
C ALA A 93 13.42 -11.55 -0.98
N ILE A 94 13.63 -12.78 -1.43
CA ILE A 94 14.90 -13.50 -1.27
C ILE A 94 15.52 -13.71 -2.66
N ASN A 95 16.82 -13.47 -2.82
CA ASN A 95 17.50 -13.66 -4.11
C ASN A 95 17.33 -15.10 -4.63
N GLU A 96 16.88 -15.25 -5.87
CA GLU A 96 16.73 -16.55 -6.52
C GLU A 96 18.10 -17.17 -6.86
N ASN A 97 18.17 -18.51 -6.89
CA ASN A 97 19.36 -19.28 -7.31
C ASN A 97 20.62 -19.04 -6.45
N THR A 98 20.42 -18.70 -5.17
CA THR A 98 21.50 -18.61 -4.18
C THR A 98 21.56 -19.87 -3.33
N GLU A 99 22.75 -20.27 -2.85
CA GLU A 99 22.85 -21.42 -1.93
C GLU A 99 22.02 -21.16 -0.66
N GLU A 100 21.96 -19.91 -0.23
CA GLU A 100 21.16 -19.44 0.89
C GLU A 100 19.66 -19.61 0.65
N GLN A 101 19.15 -19.45 -0.58
CA GLN A 101 17.73 -19.61 -0.90
C GLN A 101 17.24 -21.03 -0.60
N THR A 102 18.08 -22.04 -0.81
CA THR A 102 17.75 -23.43 -0.45
C THR A 102 17.49 -23.60 1.04
N GLN A 103 18.11 -22.79 1.91
CA GLN A 103 17.86 -22.84 3.36
C GLN A 103 16.44 -22.38 3.71
N PHE A 104 15.87 -21.45 2.94
CA PHE A 104 14.48 -21.01 3.11
C PHE A 104 13.50 -22.04 2.53
N GLU A 105 13.82 -22.69 1.41
CA GLU A 105 12.97 -23.75 0.85
C GLU A 105 12.82 -24.97 1.76
N HIS A 106 13.91 -25.36 2.44
CA HIS A 106 13.88 -26.50 3.37
C HIS A 106 13.29 -26.15 4.73
N ASN A 107 13.01 -24.87 5.01
CA ASN A 107 12.44 -24.44 6.29
C ASN A 107 10.89 -24.39 6.20
N PRO A 108 10.17 -25.24 6.96
CA PRO A 108 8.71 -25.30 6.91
C PRO A 108 8.01 -24.02 7.39
N GLU A 109 8.69 -23.16 8.13
CA GLU A 109 8.17 -21.86 8.57
C GLU A 109 8.06 -20.87 7.40
N TRP A 110 8.84 -21.08 6.34
CA TRP A 110 8.93 -20.21 5.17
C TRP A 110 8.19 -20.82 4.00
N LYS A 111 7.02 -20.26 3.69
CA LYS A 111 6.22 -20.69 2.55
C LYS A 111 6.50 -19.81 1.35
N MET A 112 7.03 -20.40 0.28
CA MET A 112 7.17 -19.72 -1.00
C MET A 112 5.78 -19.34 -1.54
N PHE A 113 5.64 -18.11 -2.00
CA PHE A 113 4.40 -17.54 -2.50
C PHE A 113 4.41 -17.40 -4.02
N PHE A 114 5.36 -16.65 -4.59
CA PHE A 114 5.64 -16.60 -6.02
C PHE A 114 7.08 -16.17 -6.30
N LYS A 115 7.48 -16.21 -7.57
CA LYS A 115 8.77 -15.70 -8.06
C LYS A 115 8.57 -14.51 -8.99
N ALA A 116 9.37 -13.47 -8.83
CA ALA A 116 9.35 -12.29 -9.68
C ALA A 116 10.70 -11.54 -9.60
N ASN A 117 11.14 -10.94 -10.69
CA ASN A 117 12.34 -10.09 -10.75
C ASN A 117 13.57 -10.73 -10.08
N GLU A 118 13.89 -11.98 -10.45
CA GLU A 118 15.03 -12.73 -9.90
C GLU A 118 14.99 -12.93 -8.37
N CYS A 119 13.81 -12.80 -7.78
CA CYS A 119 13.57 -13.01 -6.36
C CYS A 119 12.44 -14.03 -6.15
N VAL A 120 12.57 -14.77 -5.05
CA VAL A 120 11.54 -15.66 -4.53
C VAL A 120 10.88 -14.99 -3.34
N MET A 121 9.57 -14.82 -3.41
CA MET A 121 8.77 -14.19 -2.36
C MET A 121 8.32 -15.22 -1.35
N TYR A 122 8.58 -14.98 -0.08
CA TYR A 122 8.20 -15.88 1.02
C TYR A 122 7.26 -15.19 2.02
N LYS A 123 6.42 -16.02 2.64
CA LYS A 123 5.70 -15.71 3.88
C LYS A 123 6.18 -16.60 5.02
N ASN A 124 6.60 -15.97 6.10
CA ASN A 124 6.79 -16.61 7.39
C ASN A 124 5.71 -16.14 8.38
N GLU A 125 5.78 -16.61 9.63
CA GLU A 125 4.78 -16.25 10.65
C GLU A 125 4.75 -14.75 10.92
N HIS A 126 5.91 -14.11 10.99
CA HIS A 126 5.99 -12.66 11.17
C HIS A 126 5.25 -11.89 10.05
N MET A 127 5.34 -12.34 8.79
CA MET A 127 4.56 -11.72 7.71
C MET A 127 3.05 -11.90 7.90
N ARG A 128 2.60 -13.06 8.41
CA ARG A 128 1.17 -13.30 8.70
C ARG A 128 0.65 -12.44 9.84
N GLU A 129 1.46 -12.20 10.86
CA GLU A 129 1.12 -11.28 11.95
C GLU A 129 0.97 -9.84 11.43
N LEU A 130 1.87 -9.41 10.54
CA LEU A 130 1.77 -8.12 9.87
C LEU A 130 0.51 -8.02 9.01
N ASP A 131 0.18 -9.08 8.27
CA ASP A 131 -1.06 -9.15 7.48
C ASP A 131 -2.30 -9.03 8.37
N ALA A 132 -2.34 -9.73 9.50
CA ALA A 132 -3.48 -9.69 10.42
C ALA A 132 -3.66 -8.30 11.06
N ARG A 133 -2.58 -7.53 11.21
CA ARG A 133 -2.61 -6.22 11.86
C ARG A 133 -2.83 -5.07 10.87
N PHE A 134 -2.32 -5.17 9.65
CA PHE A 134 -2.29 -4.06 8.68
C PHE A 134 -2.90 -4.39 7.32
N GLY A 135 -3.19 -5.66 7.04
CA GLY A 135 -3.70 -6.11 5.73
C GLY A 135 -5.05 -5.48 5.37
N ASP A 136 -5.91 -5.24 6.36
CA ASP A 136 -7.23 -4.64 6.16
C ASP A 136 -7.16 -3.14 5.82
N LEU A 137 -6.13 -2.43 6.29
CA LEU A 137 -5.96 -0.98 6.10
C LEU A 137 -5.86 -0.58 4.62
N HIS A 138 -5.31 -1.44 3.77
CA HIS A 138 -5.21 -1.18 2.34
C HIS A 138 -6.55 -1.35 1.61
N SER A 139 -7.35 -2.33 2.01
CA SER A 139 -8.71 -2.50 1.46
C SER A 139 -9.60 -1.33 1.88
N GLU A 140 -9.41 -0.82 3.10
CA GLU A 140 -10.11 0.35 3.62
C GLU A 140 -9.78 1.63 2.83
N ILE A 141 -8.50 1.93 2.57
CA ILE A 141 -8.14 3.14 1.82
C ILE A 141 -8.73 3.16 0.40
N ASN A 142 -8.78 1.99 -0.26
CA ASN A 142 -9.34 1.88 -1.61
C ASN A 142 -10.87 1.93 -1.63
N GLY A 143 -11.53 1.67 -0.50
CA GLY A 143 -12.97 1.87 -0.35
C GLY A 143 -13.35 3.35 -0.08
N MET A 144 -12.40 4.17 0.37
CA MET A 144 -12.63 5.57 0.74
C MET A 144 -12.24 6.58 -0.35
N CYS A 145 -11.30 6.23 -1.23
CA CYS A 145 -11.04 7.03 -2.43
C CYS A 145 -12.18 6.84 -3.44
N LEU A 146 -12.80 7.95 -3.87
CA LEU A 146 -13.89 7.93 -4.85
C LEU A 146 -13.37 7.35 -6.18
N GLN A 147 -14.03 6.29 -6.67
CA GLN A 147 -13.77 5.64 -7.97
C GLN A 147 -14.33 6.45 -9.14
#